data_AF-A0A9Q0UE48-F1
#
_entry.id   AF-A0A9Q0UE48-F1
#
_cell.length_a   1.000
_cell.length_b   1.000
_cell.length_c   1.000
_cell.angle_alpha   90.00
_cell.angle_beta   90.00
_cell.angle_gamma   90.00
#
_symmetry.space_group_name_H-M   'P 1'
#
loop_
_entity.id
_entity.type
_entity.pdbx_description
1 polymer ?
#
loop_
_entity_poly.entity_id
_entity_poly.type
_entity_poly.pdbx_seq_one_letter_code
_entity_poly.pdbx_strand_id
1 'polypeptide(L)'
;MGETAPDYSFHGEPNPHHPHGIPRSFTLSFLLLSFSALSFFHASFAAGTIGVNYGRVANNLPTPAEVVSLLKSQGINRVKLYDTNSDVLKALANSAIDVVVALPNELLSSVAADQSFADTWVKANISEHFPQTKIEAIAVGNEVFVDPKNTTPFLVPAMKNVYKSLVKFNLSSIKISSPIALSALQNSYPSSAGILQNRTDRTRY
;
A
#
# COMPACT_ATOMS: atom_id res chain seq x y z
N MET A 1 19.93 -71.27 -69.97
CA MET A 1 20.33 -69.91 -70.36
C MET A 1 19.12 -69.29 -71.05
N GLY A 2 18.61 -68.17 -70.53
CA GLY A 2 17.34 -67.52 -70.95
C GLY A 2 16.18 -67.91 -70.01
N GLU A 3 15.89 -67.17 -68.93
CA GLU A 3 15.21 -65.86 -68.85
C GLU A 3 13.68 -66.02 -68.93
N THR A 4 13.04 -66.00 -67.74
CA THR A 4 11.59 -65.81 -67.56
C THR A 4 11.41 -64.61 -66.64
N ALA A 5 10.60 -63.66 -67.10
CA ALA A 5 10.32 -62.38 -66.47
C ALA A 5 9.54 -62.53 -65.15
N PRO A 6 9.69 -61.62 -64.17
CA PRO A 6 8.84 -61.62 -63.00
C PRO A 6 7.52 -60.87 -63.20
N ASP A 7 6.56 -61.36 -62.43
CA ASP A 7 5.14 -61.08 -62.33
C ASP A 7 4.81 -59.68 -61.77
N TYR A 8 3.76 -59.06 -62.30
CA TYR A 8 3.28 -57.73 -61.90
C TYR A 8 2.50 -57.83 -60.58
N SER A 9 3.17 -57.52 -59.47
CA SER A 9 2.51 -57.36 -58.16
C SER A 9 2.01 -55.91 -58.00
N PHE A 10 0.69 -55.74 -58.03
CA PHE A 10 -0.01 -54.47 -57.83
C PHE A 10 0.19 -54.01 -56.37
N HIS A 11 1.02 -52.99 -56.16
CA HIS A 11 1.15 -52.32 -54.87
C HIS A 11 -0.16 -51.58 -54.54
N GLY A 12 -0.84 -52.00 -53.47
CA GLY A 12 -1.94 -51.24 -52.89
C GLY A 12 -1.42 -49.90 -52.35
N GLU A 13 -2.01 -48.80 -52.82
CA GLU A 13 -1.88 -47.47 -52.23
C GLU A 13 -2.27 -47.50 -50.74
N PRO A 14 -1.47 -46.94 -49.82
CA PRO A 14 -1.90 -46.73 -48.45
C PRO A 14 -2.90 -45.56 -48.41
N ASN A 15 -4.10 -45.87 -47.96
CA ASN A 15 -5.14 -44.89 -47.64
C ASN A 15 -4.58 -43.82 -46.68
N PRO A 16 -4.58 -42.52 -47.02
CA PRO A 16 -4.03 -41.51 -46.13
C PRO A 16 -4.88 -41.45 -44.86
N HIS A 17 -4.28 -41.90 -43.75
CA HIS A 17 -4.83 -41.75 -42.42
C HIS A 17 -5.24 -40.30 -42.20
N HIS A 18 -6.54 -40.08 -42.06
CA HIS A 18 -7.09 -38.82 -41.60
C HIS A 18 -6.47 -38.54 -40.22
N PRO A 19 -5.74 -37.42 -40.02
CA PRO A 19 -5.23 -37.11 -38.70
C PRO A 19 -6.45 -36.91 -37.80
N HIS A 20 -6.59 -37.78 -36.80
CA HIS A 20 -7.55 -37.59 -35.72
C HIS A 20 -7.11 -36.34 -34.95
N GLY A 21 -7.53 -35.18 -35.44
CA GLY A 21 -7.44 -33.93 -34.70
C GLY A 21 -8.15 -34.14 -33.37
N ILE A 22 -7.50 -33.72 -32.29
CA ILE A 22 -8.14 -33.65 -30.97
C ILE A 22 -9.50 -32.99 -31.18
N PRO A 23 -10.63 -33.63 -30.79
CA PRO A 23 -11.93 -33.08 -31.08
C PRO A 23 -11.98 -31.68 -30.46
N ARG A 24 -12.42 -30.68 -31.24
CA ARG A 24 -12.48 -29.27 -30.81
C ARG A 24 -13.23 -29.09 -29.48
N SER A 25 -14.07 -30.05 -29.07
CA SER A 25 -14.74 -30.08 -27.77
C SER A 25 -13.80 -30.33 -26.58
N PHE A 26 -12.74 -31.13 -26.76
CA PHE A 26 -11.77 -31.44 -25.70
C PHE A 26 -10.83 -30.27 -25.43
N THR A 27 -10.38 -29.55 -26.47
CA THR A 27 -9.57 -28.34 -26.32
C THR A 27 -10.36 -27.20 -25.71
N LEU A 28 -11.63 -27.03 -26.07
CA LEU A 28 -12.52 -26.03 -25.47
C LEU A 28 -12.80 -26.34 -23.99
N SER A 29 -12.97 -27.62 -23.64
CA SER A 29 -13.20 -28.04 -22.25
C SER A 29 -11.96 -27.81 -21.37
N PHE A 30 -10.75 -28.10 -21.86
CA PHE A 30 -9.50 -27.78 -21.14
C PHE A 30 -9.27 -26.27 -20.98
N LEU A 31 -9.64 -25.47 -21.99
CA LEU A 31 -9.59 -24.01 -21.92
C LEU A 31 -10.59 -23.46 -20.89
N LEU A 32 -11.79 -24.02 -20.81
CA LEU A 32 -12.83 -23.62 -19.86
C LEU A 32 -12.49 -24.03 -18.43
N LEU A 33 -11.89 -25.22 -18.23
CA LEU A 33 -11.40 -25.68 -16.92
C LEU A 33 -10.22 -24.84 -16.42
N SER A 34 -9.29 -24.44 -17.30
CA SER A 34 -8.18 -23.55 -16.92
C SER A 34 -8.65 -22.11 -16.65
N PHE A 35 -9.64 -21.60 -17.40
CA PHE A 35 -10.24 -20.30 -17.14
C PHE A 35 -11.05 -20.27 -15.82
N SER A 36 -11.75 -21.37 -15.51
CA SER A 36 -12.43 -21.58 -14.22
C SER A 36 -11.42 -21.60 -13.07
N ALA A 37 -10.32 -22.36 -13.20
CA ALA A 37 -9.26 -22.38 -12.19
C ALA A 37 -8.63 -20.99 -11.95
N LEU A 38 -8.37 -20.20 -13.01
CA LEU A 38 -7.91 -18.80 -12.87
C LEU A 38 -8.94 -17.88 -12.20
N SER A 39 -10.24 -18.14 -12.42
CA SER A 39 -11.34 -17.37 -11.84
C SER A 39 -11.51 -17.65 -10.35
N PHE A 40 -11.27 -18.89 -9.91
CA PHE A 40 -11.26 -19.25 -8.48
C PHE A 40 -10.11 -18.59 -7.70
N PHE A 41 -8.97 -18.32 -8.34
CA PHE A 41 -7.85 -17.60 -7.71
C PHE A 41 -8.09 -16.08 -7.54
N HIS A 42 -9.04 -15.49 -8.27
CA HIS A 42 -9.35 -14.05 -8.18
C HIS A 42 -10.53 -13.72 -7.24
N ALA A 43 -11.21 -14.73 -6.70
CA ALA A 43 -12.39 -14.56 -5.85
C ALA A 43 -12.08 -14.31 -4.37
N SER A 44 -11.05 -13.52 -4.04
CA SER A 44 -10.68 -13.23 -2.65
C SER A 44 -10.25 -11.79 -2.40
N PHE A 45 -10.94 -10.78 -2.93
CA PHE A 45 -10.72 -9.40 -2.49
C PHE A 45 -12.02 -8.58 -2.46
N ALA A 46 -12.96 -8.99 -1.61
CA ALA A 46 -14.02 -8.10 -1.13
C ALA A 46 -14.21 -8.17 0.39
N ALA A 47 -13.24 -8.73 1.12
CA ALA A 47 -13.16 -8.55 2.56
C ALA A 47 -12.58 -7.16 2.83
N GLY A 48 -13.25 -6.38 3.69
CA GLY A 48 -12.74 -5.08 4.12
C GLY A 48 -11.32 -5.23 4.68
N THR A 49 -10.45 -4.28 4.38
CA THR A 49 -9.08 -4.31 4.88
C THR A 49 -9.02 -3.71 6.28
N ILE A 50 -8.37 -4.42 7.21
CA ILE A 50 -8.18 -3.98 8.59
C ILE A 50 -6.74 -3.49 8.78
N GLY A 51 -6.58 -2.40 9.51
CA GLY A 51 -5.29 -1.91 9.96
C GLY A 51 -5.28 -1.61 11.45
N VAL A 52 -4.09 -1.49 12.02
CA VAL A 52 -3.93 -1.18 13.45
C VAL A 52 -3.00 0.02 13.66
N ASN A 53 -3.22 0.74 14.75
CA ASN A 53 -2.28 1.76 15.22
C ASN A 53 -1.21 1.09 16.10
N TYR A 54 0.07 1.20 15.74
CA TYR A 54 1.18 0.65 16.51
C TYR A 54 1.74 1.70 17.48
N GLY A 55 1.02 1.90 18.58
CA GLY A 55 1.46 2.74 19.69
C GLY A 55 2.60 2.10 20.46
N ARG A 56 3.63 2.89 20.80
CA ARG A 56 4.87 2.40 21.43
C ARG A 56 5.27 3.11 22.72
N VAL A 57 4.34 3.86 23.33
CA VAL A 57 4.57 4.49 24.64
C VAL A 57 4.25 3.50 25.75
N ALA A 58 5.16 2.57 26.01
CA ALA A 58 5.11 1.58 27.09
C ALA A 58 6.50 0.94 27.29
N ASN A 59 6.67 0.18 28.38
CA ASN A 59 7.97 -0.37 28.81
C ASN A 59 8.09 -1.90 28.71
N ASN A 60 7.06 -2.58 28.21
CA ASN A 60 6.96 -4.05 28.16
C ASN A 60 6.43 -4.57 26.82
N LEU A 61 6.62 -3.79 25.75
CA LEU A 61 6.15 -4.17 24.42
C LEU A 61 7.11 -5.17 23.76
N PRO A 62 6.60 -6.05 22.88
CA PRO A 62 7.44 -6.89 22.03
C PRO A 62 8.35 -6.04 21.13
N THR A 63 9.44 -6.64 20.65
CA THR A 63 10.33 -6.02 19.67
C THR A 63 9.59 -5.74 18.35
N PRO A 64 10.07 -4.79 17.53
CA PRO A 64 9.44 -4.52 16.23
C PRO A 64 9.31 -5.76 15.33
N ALA A 65 10.29 -6.68 15.34
CA ALA A 65 10.25 -7.91 14.56
C ALA A 65 9.16 -8.89 15.05
N GLU A 66 8.99 -9.00 16.37
CA GLU A 66 7.91 -9.79 16.97
C GLU A 66 6.54 -9.20 16.63
N VAL A 67 6.39 -7.87 16.65
CA VAL A 67 5.15 -7.20 16.24
C VAL A 67 4.86 -7.44 14.76
N VAL A 68 5.84 -7.36 13.87
CA VAL A 68 5.64 -7.69 12.43
C VAL A 68 5.20 -9.14 12.26
N SER A 69 5.78 -10.06 13.02
CA SER A 69 5.40 -11.48 13.01
C SER A 69 3.96 -11.68 13.51
N LEU A 70 3.59 -10.97 14.58
CA LEU A 70 2.24 -10.94 15.10
C LEU A 70 1.23 -10.41 14.06
N LEU A 71 1.49 -9.26 13.43
CA LEU A 71 0.61 -8.68 12.41
C LEU A 71 0.36 -9.68 11.27
N LYS A 72 1.42 -10.31 10.75
CA LYS A 72 1.32 -11.36 9.72
C LYS A 72 0.50 -12.55 10.19
N SER A 73 0.72 -13.04 11.41
CA SER A 73 -0.02 -14.19 11.97
C SER A 73 -1.53 -13.92 12.10
N GLN A 74 -1.92 -12.65 12.25
CA GLN A 74 -3.31 -12.22 12.35
C GLN A 74 -3.91 -11.78 11.00
N GLY A 75 -3.16 -11.90 9.90
CA GLY A 75 -3.60 -11.44 8.58
C GLY A 75 -3.74 -9.91 8.46
N ILE A 76 -3.13 -9.15 9.38
CA ILE A 76 -3.15 -7.68 9.35
C ILE A 76 -2.04 -7.20 8.42
N ASN A 77 -2.44 -6.49 7.37
CA ASN A 77 -1.54 -6.00 6.33
C ASN A 77 -1.40 -4.47 6.28
N ARG A 78 -1.96 -3.74 7.26
CA ARG A 78 -1.82 -2.28 7.38
C ARG A 78 -1.48 -1.86 8.80
N VAL A 79 -0.55 -0.90 8.93
CA VAL A 79 -0.17 -0.33 10.22
C VAL A 79 0.02 1.18 10.13
N LYS A 80 -0.45 1.91 11.14
CA LYS A 80 -0.11 3.32 11.36
C LYS A 80 0.88 3.46 12.50
N LEU A 81 1.98 4.13 12.25
CA LEU A 81 2.96 4.58 13.24
C LEU A 81 2.65 6.03 13.64
N TYR A 82 3.07 6.41 14.84
CA TYR A 82 2.99 7.80 15.34
C TYR A 82 4.31 8.57 15.22
N ASP A 83 5.30 7.97 14.56
CA ASP A 83 6.63 8.54 14.32
C ASP A 83 7.24 7.89 13.05
N THR A 84 8.55 8.10 12.86
CA THR A 84 9.39 7.49 11.82
C THR A 84 10.60 6.75 12.40
N ASN A 85 10.41 5.99 13.47
CA ASN A 85 11.48 5.23 14.11
C ASN A 85 12.14 4.24 13.14
N SER A 86 13.45 4.39 12.93
CA SER A 86 14.22 3.64 11.95
C SER A 86 14.22 2.12 12.20
N ASP A 87 14.24 1.67 13.47
CA ASP A 87 14.26 0.24 13.80
C ASP A 87 12.93 -0.42 13.45
N VAL A 88 11.81 0.28 13.66
CA VAL A 88 10.48 -0.20 13.26
C VAL A 88 10.33 -0.24 11.75
N LEU A 89 10.78 0.80 11.04
CA LEU A 89 10.73 0.83 9.58
C LEU A 89 11.60 -0.30 9.00
N LYS A 90 12.81 -0.51 9.52
CA LYS A 90 13.66 -1.66 9.13
C LYS A 90 13.00 -3.00 9.39
N ALA A 91 12.32 -3.19 10.52
CA ALA A 91 11.59 -4.44 10.79
C ALA A 91 10.42 -4.67 9.83
N LEU A 92 9.78 -3.59 9.35
CA LEU A 92 8.70 -3.64 8.36
C LEU A 92 9.21 -3.82 6.91
N ALA A 93 10.52 -3.73 6.67
CA ALA A 93 11.10 -3.94 5.35
C ALA A 93 10.76 -5.33 4.79
N ASN A 94 10.34 -5.40 3.54
CA ASN A 94 9.94 -6.60 2.81
C ASN A 94 8.83 -7.41 3.51
N SER A 95 8.06 -6.79 4.41
CA SER A 95 6.97 -7.45 5.14
C SER A 95 5.66 -7.57 4.34
N ALA A 96 5.54 -6.81 3.25
CA ALA A 96 4.32 -6.56 2.48
C ALA A 96 3.19 -5.81 3.24
N ILE A 97 3.46 -5.33 4.45
CA ILE A 97 2.53 -4.51 5.25
C ILE A 97 2.58 -3.06 4.73
N ASP A 98 1.41 -2.47 4.43
CA ASP A 98 1.27 -1.05 4.12
C ASP A 98 1.46 -0.21 5.38
N VAL A 99 2.28 0.85 5.30
CA VAL A 99 2.68 1.66 6.45
C VAL A 99 2.26 3.11 6.26
N VAL A 100 1.48 3.63 7.21
CA VAL A 100 1.32 5.07 7.42
C VAL A 100 2.31 5.51 8.50
N VAL A 101 3.20 6.44 8.17
CA VAL A 101 4.13 7.06 9.14
C VAL A 101 3.61 8.43 9.54
N ALA A 102 4.15 9.02 10.61
CA ALA A 102 3.74 10.35 11.04
C ALA A 102 4.91 11.34 11.14
N LEU A 103 4.70 12.54 10.63
CA LEU A 103 5.47 13.72 11.05
C LEU A 103 4.79 14.26 12.33
N PRO A 104 5.45 14.22 13.48
CA PRO A 104 4.81 14.58 14.74
C PRO A 104 4.67 16.11 14.90
N ASN A 105 3.75 16.54 15.78
CA ASN A 105 3.36 17.95 15.92
C ASN A 105 4.53 18.88 16.24
N GLU A 106 5.49 18.41 17.06
CA GLU A 106 6.67 19.16 17.47
C GLU A 106 7.63 19.51 16.34
N LEU A 107 7.54 18.84 15.18
CA LEU A 107 8.34 19.16 14.00
C LEU A 107 7.63 20.08 13.02
N LEU A 108 6.33 20.34 13.19
CA LEU A 108 5.53 21.11 12.23
C LEU A 108 6.10 22.52 12.01
N SER A 109 6.51 23.23 13.07
CA SER A 109 7.07 24.58 12.94
C SER A 109 8.37 24.61 12.14
N SER A 110 9.27 23.65 12.39
CA SER A 110 10.57 23.56 11.70
C SER A 110 10.39 23.20 10.23
N VAL A 111 9.54 22.20 9.93
CA VAL A 111 9.23 21.80 8.56
C VAL A 111 8.48 22.90 7.80
N ALA A 112 7.61 23.64 8.47
CA ALA A 112 6.90 24.79 7.89
C ALA A 112 7.85 25.94 7.53
N ALA A 113 8.80 26.25 8.41
CA ALA A 113 9.69 27.39 8.28
C ALA A 113 10.82 27.17 7.25
N ASP A 114 11.27 25.93 7.07
CA ASP A 114 12.48 25.63 6.29
C ASP A 114 12.29 24.41 5.36
N GLN A 115 12.35 24.65 4.06
CA GLN A 115 12.30 23.59 3.04
C GLN A 115 13.48 22.62 3.14
N SER A 116 14.67 23.10 3.54
CA SER A 116 15.85 22.24 3.69
C SER A 116 15.73 21.29 4.87
N PHE A 117 15.05 21.72 5.94
CA PHE A 117 14.66 20.86 7.06
C PHE A 117 13.70 19.77 6.59
N ALA A 118 12.68 20.13 5.80
CA ALA A 118 11.74 19.16 5.21
C ALA A 118 12.46 18.13 4.31
N ASP A 119 13.40 18.58 3.49
CA ASP A 119 14.20 17.70 2.62
C ASP A 119 15.04 16.71 3.42
N THR A 120 15.71 17.20 4.47
CA THR A 120 16.49 16.36 5.40
C THR A 120 15.59 15.33 6.08
N TRP A 121 14.43 15.75 6.57
CA TRP A 121 13.49 14.86 7.23
C TRP A 121 12.96 13.78 6.27
N VAL A 122 12.52 14.14 5.06
CA VAL A 122 12.01 13.16 4.08
C VAL A 122 13.11 12.20 3.65
N LYS A 123 14.34 12.68 3.43
CA LYS A 123 15.46 11.82 3.06
C LYS A 123 15.71 10.74 4.13
N ALA A 124 15.90 11.17 5.38
CA ALA A 124 16.26 10.27 6.47
C ALA A 124 15.12 9.32 6.89
N ASN A 125 13.87 9.79 6.84
CA ASN A 125 12.75 9.06 7.43
C ASN A 125 11.91 8.30 6.40
N ILE A 126 11.96 8.69 5.12
CA ILE A 126 11.15 8.12 4.05
C ILE A 126 12.05 7.49 2.99
N SER A 127 12.92 8.28 2.36
CA SER A 127 13.72 7.83 1.22
C SER A 127 14.68 6.69 1.57
N GLU A 128 15.29 6.69 2.76
CA GLU A 128 16.19 5.63 3.21
C GLU A 128 15.49 4.28 3.46
N HIS A 129 14.18 4.29 3.65
CA HIS A 129 13.38 3.11 3.99
C HIS A 129 12.53 2.59 2.83
N PHE A 130 12.30 3.42 1.81
CA PHE A 130 11.50 3.10 0.63
C PHE A 130 12.41 2.63 -0.53
N PRO A 131 12.06 1.58 -1.30
CA PRO A 131 10.78 0.86 -1.30
C PRO A 131 10.71 -0.38 -0.41
N GLN A 132 11.79 -0.73 0.32
CA GLN A 132 11.81 -1.96 1.13
C GLN A 132 10.68 -1.95 2.17
N THR A 133 10.46 -0.81 2.81
CA THR A 133 9.26 -0.56 3.63
C THR A 133 8.19 0.08 2.76
N LYS A 134 6.99 -0.52 2.74
CA LYS A 134 5.88 -0.06 1.89
C LYS A 134 5.15 1.12 2.54
N ILE A 135 5.81 2.27 2.59
CA ILE A 135 5.24 3.52 3.10
C ILE A 135 4.20 4.03 2.11
N GLU A 136 2.93 4.00 2.48
CA GLU A 136 1.81 4.43 1.61
C GLU A 136 1.44 5.90 1.80
N ALA A 137 1.58 6.41 3.03
CA ALA A 137 1.20 7.76 3.37
C ALA A 137 1.98 8.32 4.56
N ILE A 138 2.03 9.65 4.63
CA ILE A 138 2.54 10.44 5.73
C ILE A 138 1.36 11.18 6.36
N ALA A 139 1.10 10.88 7.63
CA ALA A 139 0.24 11.67 8.50
C ALA A 139 1.03 12.88 9.03
N VAL A 140 0.74 14.08 8.51
CA VAL A 140 1.38 15.32 8.94
C VAL A 140 0.62 15.89 10.13
N GLY A 141 1.24 15.82 11.30
CA GLY A 141 0.63 16.11 12.59
C GLY A 141 -0.38 15.05 13.03
N ASN A 142 -0.95 15.26 14.22
CA ASN A 142 -2.03 14.46 14.79
C ASN A 142 -2.93 15.38 15.62
N GLU A 143 -4.21 15.47 15.25
CA GLU A 143 -5.23 16.26 15.96
C GLU A 143 -4.86 17.74 16.17
N VAL A 144 -4.22 18.32 15.16
CA VAL A 144 -3.52 19.61 15.24
C VAL A 144 -4.40 20.78 15.73
N PHE A 145 -5.71 20.76 15.47
CA PHE A 145 -6.64 21.82 15.89
C PHE A 145 -6.91 21.87 17.40
N VAL A 146 -6.55 20.82 18.14
CA VAL A 146 -6.67 20.73 19.59
C VAL A 146 -5.32 20.51 20.27
N ASP A 147 -4.22 20.67 19.53
CA ASP A 147 -2.87 20.61 20.10
C ASP A 147 -2.67 21.75 21.12
N PRO A 148 -2.33 21.46 22.38
CA PRO A 148 -2.04 22.47 23.40
C PRO A 148 -0.92 23.45 22.99
N LYS A 149 -0.02 23.04 22.09
CA LYS A 149 1.07 23.89 21.58
C LYS A 149 0.65 24.81 20.43
N ASN A 150 -0.62 24.79 20.03
CA ASN A 150 -1.19 25.60 18.96
C ASN A 150 -0.40 25.48 17.63
N THR A 151 -0.15 24.25 17.18
CA THR A 151 0.62 23.99 15.95
C THR A 151 -0.18 24.16 14.65
N THR A 152 -1.45 24.56 14.74
CA THR A 152 -2.36 24.78 13.60
C THR A 152 -1.79 25.69 12.51
N PRO A 153 -1.16 26.84 12.81
CA PRO A 153 -0.60 27.72 11.77
C PRO A 153 0.47 27.06 10.89
N PHE A 154 1.13 26.02 11.40
CA PHE A 154 2.25 25.36 10.73
C PHE A 154 1.82 24.19 9.83
N LEU A 155 0.59 23.68 10.01
CA LEU A 155 0.13 22.45 9.35
C LEU A 155 0.23 22.51 7.82
N VAL A 156 -0.46 23.48 7.21
CA VAL A 156 -0.52 23.59 5.75
C VAL A 156 0.85 23.92 5.13
N PRO A 157 1.64 24.89 5.67
CA PRO A 157 3.01 25.10 5.21
C PRO A 157 3.88 23.83 5.30
N ALA A 158 3.82 23.10 6.41
CA ALA A 158 4.58 21.86 6.58
C ALA A 158 4.18 20.80 5.54
N MET A 159 2.87 20.57 5.33
CA MET A 159 2.39 19.63 4.30
C MET A 159 2.90 19.99 2.90
N LYS A 160 2.92 21.28 2.55
CA LYS A 160 3.46 21.76 1.26
C LYS A 160 4.95 21.47 1.13
N ASN A 161 5.73 21.71 2.18
CA ASN A 161 7.18 21.47 2.14
C ASN A 161 7.50 19.98 2.08
N VAL A 162 6.80 19.12 2.84
CA VAL A 162 6.92 17.65 2.73
C VAL A 162 6.57 17.18 1.32
N TYR A 163 5.49 17.70 0.72
CA TYR A 163 5.11 17.35 -0.66
C TYR A 163 6.22 17.70 -1.66
N LYS A 164 6.79 18.91 -1.58
CA LYS A 164 7.90 19.33 -2.43
C LYS A 164 9.11 18.41 -2.27
N SER A 165 9.43 18.01 -1.04
CA SER A 165 10.52 17.05 -0.77
C SER A 165 10.22 15.68 -1.37
N LEU A 166 8.99 15.16 -1.25
CA LEU A 166 8.61 13.89 -1.90
C LEU A 166 8.78 13.96 -3.42
N VAL A 167 8.36 15.06 -4.06
CA VAL A 167 8.59 15.27 -5.50
C VAL A 167 10.08 15.29 -5.82
N LYS A 168 10.88 16.04 -5.05
CA LYS A 168 12.34 16.12 -5.21
C LYS A 168 13.03 14.76 -5.16
N PHE A 169 12.55 13.85 -4.32
CA PHE A 169 13.10 12.49 -4.17
C PHE A 169 12.42 11.43 -5.04
N ASN A 170 11.54 11.82 -5.97
CA ASN A 170 10.77 10.91 -6.83
C ASN A 170 9.85 9.94 -6.06
N LEU A 171 9.28 10.42 -4.94
CA LEU A 171 8.40 9.68 -4.03
C LEU A 171 6.95 10.21 -4.03
N SER A 172 6.54 10.91 -5.08
CA SER A 172 5.22 11.55 -5.18
C SER A 172 4.03 10.58 -5.19
N SER A 173 4.29 9.27 -5.27
CA SER A 173 3.28 8.21 -5.07
C SER A 173 2.80 8.13 -3.62
N ILE A 174 3.65 8.47 -2.64
CA ILE A 174 3.34 8.48 -1.22
C ILE A 174 2.37 9.62 -0.92
N LYS A 175 1.24 9.32 -0.26
CA LYS A 175 0.20 10.31 0.03
C LYS A 175 0.54 11.14 1.25
N ILE A 176 -0.01 12.35 1.31
CA ILE A 176 0.10 13.22 2.49
C ILE A 176 -1.31 13.58 2.94
N SER A 177 -1.57 13.44 4.23
CA SER A 177 -2.82 13.88 4.86
C SER A 177 -2.56 14.31 6.30
N SER A 178 -3.58 14.77 7.01
CA SER A 178 -3.51 15.08 8.44
C SER A 178 -4.68 14.41 9.16
N PRO A 179 -4.44 13.59 10.20
CA PRO A 179 -5.48 13.12 11.10
C PRO A 179 -6.07 14.30 11.89
N ILE A 180 -7.38 14.51 11.76
CA ILE A 180 -8.10 15.57 12.45
C ILE A 180 -9.09 14.94 13.43
N ALA A 181 -9.11 15.44 14.68
CA ALA A 181 -10.06 15.00 15.70
C ALA A 181 -11.50 15.36 15.32
N LEU A 182 -12.47 14.57 15.78
CA LEU A 182 -13.90 14.85 15.58
C LEU A 182 -14.31 16.24 16.13
N SER A 183 -13.60 16.72 17.16
CA SER A 183 -13.72 18.06 17.73
C SER A 183 -13.36 19.21 16.77
N ALA A 184 -13.04 18.90 15.50
CA ALA A 184 -12.99 19.88 14.42
C ALA A 184 -14.38 20.24 13.89
N LEU A 185 -15.38 19.36 14.05
CA LEU A 185 -16.75 19.62 13.64
C LEU A 185 -17.45 20.54 14.64
N GLN A 186 -18.24 21.48 14.12
CA GLN A 186 -19.19 22.28 14.89
C GLN A 186 -20.53 21.59 14.98
N ASN A 187 -20.98 21.02 13.86
CA ASN A 187 -22.16 20.16 13.81
C ASN A 187 -21.78 18.81 13.20
N SER A 188 -22.35 17.74 13.75
CA SER A 188 -22.14 16.36 13.29
C SER A 188 -23.45 15.59 13.12
N TYR A 189 -24.60 16.20 13.44
CA TYR A 189 -25.91 15.57 13.30
C TYR A 189 -26.97 16.53 12.70
N PRO A 190 -27.81 16.05 11.75
CA PRO A 190 -27.62 14.81 10.98
C PRO A 190 -26.31 14.87 10.16
N SER A 191 -25.82 13.75 9.64
CA SER A 191 -24.54 13.71 8.92
C SER A 191 -24.49 14.66 7.71
N SER A 192 -25.64 14.96 7.09
CA SER A 192 -25.77 15.93 6.00
C SER A 192 -25.58 17.39 6.44
N ALA A 193 -25.69 17.69 7.73
CA ALA A 193 -25.49 19.01 8.32
C ALA A 193 -24.09 19.19 8.92
N GLY A 194 -23.16 18.28 8.62
CA GLY A 194 -21.79 18.32 9.09
C GLY A 194 -21.05 19.59 8.63
N ILE A 195 -20.46 20.34 9.55
CA ILE A 195 -19.67 21.54 9.24
C ILE A 195 -18.48 21.67 10.19
N LEU A 196 -17.35 22.14 9.67
CA LEU A 196 -16.16 22.44 10.48
C LEU A 196 -16.37 23.71 11.33
N GLN A 197 -15.74 23.75 12.49
CA GLN A 197 -15.71 24.95 13.32
C GLN A 197 -15.04 26.11 12.60
N ASN A 198 -15.69 27.27 12.61
CA ASN A 198 -15.06 28.51 12.20
C ASN A 198 -14.03 28.94 13.26
N ARG A 199 -12.74 28.83 12.95
CA ARG A 199 -11.62 29.14 13.86
C ARG A 199 -10.92 30.47 13.50
N THR A 200 -11.67 31.48 13.05
CA THR A 200 -11.10 32.78 12.65
C THR A 200 -10.50 33.61 13.79
N ASP A 201 -10.74 33.31 15.06
CA ASP A 201 -10.10 33.99 16.19
C ASP A 201 -9.90 33.06 17.39
N ARG A 202 -8.65 32.86 17.82
CA ARG A 202 -8.35 32.46 19.20
C ARG A 202 -7.31 33.39 19.81
N THR A 203 -7.79 34.57 20.19
CA THR A 203 -7.24 35.41 21.28
C THR A 203 -7.79 35.02 22.65
N ARG A 204 -8.44 33.86 22.80
CA ARG A 204 -8.91 33.36 24.11
C ARG A 204 -8.70 31.86 24.22
N TYR A 205 -7.65 31.45 24.92
CA TYR A 205 -7.68 30.77 26.22
C TYR A 205 -6.26 30.80 26.80
#